data_AF-W4CUZ6-F1
#
_entry.id   AF-W4CUZ6-F1
#
_cell.length_a   1.000
_cell.length_b   1.000
_cell.length_c   1.000
_cell.angle_alpha   90.00
_cell.angle_beta   90.00
_cell.angle_gamma   90.00
#
_symmetry.space_group_name_H-M   'P 1'
#
loop_
_entity.id
_entity.type
_entity.pdbx_description
1 polymer ?
#
loop_
_entity_poly.entity_id
_entity_poly.type
_entity_poly.pdbx_seq_one_letter_code
_entity_poly.pdbx_strand_id
1 'polypeptide(L)'
;MDKYVSWMSALRLLSGSVEIAAALIMLKLNQVDKALAVNSGLALVGPTILILTTAVGLTGMAEQLSWGKLGWIGCGVAILLFGILKK
;
A
#
# COMPACT_ATOMS: atom_id res chain seq x y z
N MET A 1 -23.84 2.12 -2.13
CA MET A 1 -22.50 1.53 -1.86
C MET A 1 -21.76 2.48 -0.93
N ASP A 2 -21.10 1.97 0.11
CA ASP A 2 -20.36 2.83 1.03
C ASP A 2 -19.21 3.55 0.28
N LYS A 3 -19.11 4.86 0.45
CA LYS A 3 -18.15 5.70 -0.27
C LYS A 3 -16.71 5.32 0.09
N TYR A 4 -16.44 5.03 1.36
CA TYR A 4 -15.10 4.66 1.82
C TYR A 4 -14.72 3.27 1.29
N VAL A 5 -15.63 2.30 1.34
CA VAL A 5 -15.43 0.97 0.76
C VAL A 5 -15.16 1.04 -0.73
N SER A 6 -15.87 1.92 -1.46
CA SER A 6 -15.65 2.14 -2.89
C SER A 6 -14.23 2.65 -3.18
N TRP A 7 -13.77 3.65 -2.42
CA TRP A 7 -12.41 4.19 -2.55
C TRP A 7 -11.33 3.18 -2.14
N MET A 8 -11.52 2.48 -1.02
CA MET A 8 -10.59 1.44 -0.56
C MET A 8 -10.43 0.34 -1.61
N SER A 9 -11.56 -0.11 -2.17
CA SER A 9 -11.57 -1.14 -3.22
C SER A 9 -10.89 -0.64 -4.50
N ALA A 10 -11.16 0.60 -4.92
CA ALA A 10 -10.55 1.21 -6.09
C ALA A 10 -9.01 1.30 -5.95
N LEU A 11 -8.51 1.72 -4.79
CA LEU A 11 -7.07 1.76 -4.51
C LEU A 11 -6.42 0.37 -4.61
N ARG A 12 -7.11 -0.68 -4.15
CA ARG A 12 -6.59 -2.06 -4.26
C ARG A 12 -6.65 -2.61 -5.67
N LEU A 13 -7.70 -2.33 -6.42
CA LEU A 13 -7.76 -2.70 -7.84
C LEU A 13 -6.64 -2.02 -8.63
N LEU A 14 -6.38 -0.74 -8.37
CA LEU A 14 -5.28 0.00 -8.99
C LEU A 14 -3.93 -0.63 -8.65
N SER A 15 -3.64 -0.84 -7.36
CA SER A 15 -2.38 -1.45 -6.92
C SER A 15 -2.19 -2.86 -7.47
N GLY A 16 -3.23 -3.70 -7.41
CA GLY A 16 -3.18 -5.06 -7.93
C GLY A 16 -2.94 -5.08 -9.44
N SER A 17 -3.52 -4.12 -10.18
CA SER A 17 -3.25 -3.97 -11.62
C SER A 17 -1.78 -3.62 -11.89
N VAL A 18 -1.17 -2.76 -11.06
CA VAL A 18 0.26 -2.43 -11.16
C VAL A 18 1.12 -3.66 -10.89
N GLU A 19 0.78 -4.47 -9.88
CA GLU A 19 1.50 -5.73 -9.59
C GLU A 19 1.36 -6.76 -10.71
N ILE A 20 0.17 -6.91 -11.29
CA ILE A 20 -0.05 -7.79 -12.45
C ILE A 20 0.80 -7.30 -13.64
N ALA A 21 0.80 -6.00 -13.93
CA ALA A 21 1.62 -5.44 -15.00
C ALA A 21 3.12 -5.69 -14.77
N ALA A 22 3.59 -5.51 -13.54
CA ALA A 22 4.96 -5.79 -13.16
C ALA A 22 5.31 -7.27 -13.34
N ALA A 23 4.45 -8.19 -12.89
CA ALA A 23 4.63 -9.62 -13.06
C ALA A 23 4.71 -10.01 -14.55
N LEU A 24 3.84 -9.45 -15.40
CA LEU A 24 3.90 -9.67 -16.84
C LEU A 24 5.20 -9.15 -17.46
N ILE A 25 5.72 -8.01 -17.01
CA ILE A 25 7.02 -7.49 -17.43
C ILE A 25 8.16 -8.42 -16.98
N MET A 26 8.15 -8.90 -15.73
CA MET A 26 9.14 -9.84 -15.22
C MET A 26 9.16 -11.14 -16.04
N LEU A 27 7.98 -11.69 -16.35
CA LEU A 27 7.84 -12.88 -17.21
C LEU A 27 8.39 -12.63 -18.63
N LYS A 28 8.13 -11.44 -19.21
CA LYS A 28 8.68 -11.08 -20.52
C LYS A 28 10.20 -10.90 -20.52
N LEU A 29 10.78 -10.38 -19.44
CA LEU A 29 12.22 -10.17 -19.33
C LEU A 29 12.98 -11.48 -19.11
N ASN A 30 12.34 -12.47 -18.47
CA ASN A 30 12.80 -13.84 -18.26
C ASN A 30 14.26 -13.93 -17.75
N GLN A 31 14.67 -12.96 -16.93
CA GLN A 31 16.01 -12.87 -16.35
C GLN A 31 15.85 -12.36 -14.92
N VAL A 32 16.49 -13.05 -13.96
CA VAL A 32 16.32 -12.78 -12.53
C VAL A 32 16.77 -11.37 -12.16
N ASP A 33 17.91 -10.90 -12.67
CA ASP A 33 18.44 -9.56 -12.36
C ASP A 33 17.48 -8.45 -12.82
N LYS A 34 16.89 -8.61 -14.01
CA LYS A 34 15.90 -7.68 -14.55
C LYS A 34 14.59 -7.73 -13.77
N ALA A 35 14.15 -8.92 -13.37
CA ALA A 35 12.96 -9.08 -12.54
C ALA A 35 13.14 -8.43 -11.15
N LEU A 36 14.34 -8.56 -10.56
CA LEU A 36 14.71 -7.89 -9.32
C LEU A 36 14.71 -6.36 -9.47
N ALA A 37 15.16 -5.83 -10.62
CA ALA A 37 15.09 -4.40 -10.89
C ALA A 37 13.63 -3.89 -10.95
N VAL A 38 12.74 -4.63 -11.62
CA VAL A 38 11.30 -4.31 -11.64
C VAL A 38 10.72 -4.39 -10.23
N ASN A 39 11.00 -5.46 -9.47
CA ASN A 39 10.50 -5.63 -8.11
C ASN A 39 10.98 -4.52 -7.16
N SER A 40 12.23 -4.10 -7.31
CA SER A 40 12.79 -2.97 -6.56
C SER A 40 12.07 -1.66 -6.86
N GLY A 41 11.63 -1.46 -8.11
CA GLY A 41 10.75 -0.35 -8.48
C GLY A 41 9.37 -0.41 -7.82
N LEU A 42 8.85 -1.61 -7.57
CA LEU A 42 7.57 -1.81 -6.86
C LEU A 42 7.67 -1.73 -5.34
N ALA A 43 8.88 -1.69 -4.77
CA ALA A 43 9.08 -1.78 -3.32
C ALA A 43 8.26 -0.76 -2.50
N LEU A 44 7.97 0.41 -3.07
CA LEU A 44 7.18 1.47 -2.41
C LEU A 44 5.68 1.44 -2.75
N VAL A 45 5.25 0.71 -3.77
CA VAL A 45 3.85 0.68 -4.22
C VAL A 45 2.95 0.08 -3.14
N GLY A 46 3.30 -1.11 -2.65
CA GLY A 46 2.55 -1.79 -1.58
C GLY A 46 2.39 -0.94 -0.32
N PRO A 47 3.50 -0.44 0.27
CA PRO A 47 3.44 0.46 1.42
C PRO A 47 2.60 1.73 1.20
N THR A 48 2.74 2.39 0.05
CA THR A 48 1.99 3.62 -0.26
C THR A 48 0.48 3.34 -0.32
N ILE A 49 0.08 2.28 -1.02
CA ILE A 49 -1.33 1.90 -1.14
C ILE A 49 -1.91 1.46 0.20
N LEU A 50 -1.12 0.76 1.04
CA LEU A 50 -1.53 0.42 2.40
C LEU A 50 -1.86 1.67 3.20
N ILE A 51 -0.95 2.66 3.24
CA ILE A 51 -1.14 3.91 3.98
C ILE A 51 -2.38 4.66 3.47
N LEU A 52 -2.54 4.80 2.16
CA LEU A 52 -3.69 5.49 1.56
C LEU A 52 -5.01 4.78 1.88
N THR A 53 -5.06 3.46 1.74
CA THR A 53 -6.26 2.67 2.04
C THR A 53 -6.62 2.77 3.52
N THR A 54 -5.62 2.67 4.40
CA THR A 54 -5.80 2.82 5.85
C THR A 54 -6.31 4.22 6.17
N ALA A 55 -5.73 5.27 5.60
CA ALA A 55 -6.20 6.64 5.81
C ALA A 55 -7.68 6.80 5.41
N VAL A 56 -8.08 6.31 4.24
CA VAL A 56 -9.48 6.32 3.80
C VAL A 56 -10.38 5.56 4.78
N GLY A 57 -9.98 4.35 5.20
CA GLY A 57 -10.75 3.55 6.16
C GLY A 57 -10.92 4.26 7.52
N LEU A 58 -9.84 4.87 8.03
CA LEU A 58 -9.88 5.61 9.29
C LEU A 58 -10.75 6.87 9.21
N THR A 59 -10.74 7.58 8.08
CA THR A 59 -11.65 8.73 7.89
C THR A 59 -13.12 8.30 7.93
N GLY A 60 -13.45 7.10 7.42
CA GLY A 60 -14.79 6.54 7.51
C GLY A 60 -15.19 6.04 8.91
N MET A 61 -14.20 5.79 9.78
CA MET A 61 -14.40 5.33 11.17
C MET A 61 -14.11 6.42 12.21
N ALA A 62 -13.90 7.68 11.79
CA ALA A 62 -13.33 8.73 12.64
C ALA A 62 -14.13 8.97 13.93
N GLU A 63 -15.47 8.90 13.86
CA GLU A 63 -16.34 9.09 15.02
C GLU A 63 -16.32 7.93 16.03
N GLN A 64 -15.88 6.74 15.61
CA GLN A 64 -15.82 5.54 16.46
C GLN A 64 -14.42 5.29 17.04
N LEU A 65 -13.45 6.10 16.65
CA LEU A 65 -12.05 5.87 16.93
C LEU A 65 -11.58 6.73 18.09
N SER A 66 -11.16 6.10 19.19
CA SER A 66 -10.56 6.83 20.30
C SER A 66 -9.15 7.33 19.96
N TRP A 67 -8.73 8.43 20.60
CA TRP A 67 -7.39 9.00 20.45
C TRP A 67 -6.26 7.99 20.72
N GLY A 68 -6.47 7.06 21.66
CA GLY A 68 -5.52 5.99 21.94
C GLY A 68 -5.34 5.00 20.77
N LYS A 69 -6.43 4.64 20.08
CA LYS A 69 -6.35 3.76 18.89
C LYS A 69 -5.65 4.48 17.73
N LEU A 70 -5.93 5.76 17.53
CA LEU A 70 -5.23 6.60 16.54
C LEU A 70 -3.72 6.65 16.81
N GLY A 71 -3.31 6.82 18.07
CA GLY A 71 -1.89 6.81 18.46
C GLY A 71 -1.19 5.50 18.10
N TRP A 72 -1.80 4.35 18.39
CA TRP A 72 -1.24 3.04 18.04
C TRP A 72 -1.12 2.82 16.53
N ILE A 73 -2.13 3.23 15.77
CA ILE A 73 -2.11 3.12 14.30
C ILE A 73 -1.01 4.03 13.74
N GLY A 74 -0.91 5.27 14.21
CA GLY A 74 0.15 6.21 13.83
C GLY A 74 1.55 5.65 14.12
N CYS A 75 1.76 5.06 15.30
CA CYS A 75 3.01 4.37 15.64
C CYS A 75 3.33 3.24 14.66
N GLY A 76 2.36 2.37 14.35
CA GLY A 76 2.55 1.27 13.40
C GLY A 76 2.95 1.76 12.01
N VAL A 77 2.27 2.80 11.50
CA VAL A 77 2.60 3.42 10.21
C VAL A 77 3.99 4.07 10.26
N ALA A 78 4.34 4.76 11.35
CA ALA A 78 5.66 5.36 11.51
C ALA A 78 6.79 4.32 11.53
N ILE A 79 6.61 3.19 12.22
CA ILE A 79 7.57 2.08 12.24
C ILE A 79 7.73 1.47 10.84
N LEU A 80 6.61 1.25 10.13
CA LEU A 80 6.62 0.74 8.77
C LEU A 80 7.38 1.68 7.81
N LEU A 81 7.07 2.97 7.87
CA LEU A 81 7.76 3.99 7.08
C LEU A 81 9.24 4.07 7.44
N PHE A 82 9.59 4.01 8.72
CA PHE A 82 10.96 4.01 9.17
C PHE A 82 11.75 2.81 8.62
N GLY A 83 11.16 1.60 8.64
CA GLY A 83 11.77 0.41 8.07
C GLY A 83 12.00 0.48 6.56
N ILE A 84 11.16 1.21 5.83
CA ILE A 84 11.28 1.39 4.38
C ILE A 84 12.28 2.50 4.03
N LEU A 85 12.25 3.61 4.76
CA LEU A 85 13.04 4.81 4.46
C LEU A 85 14.48 4.72 4.99
N LYS A 86 14.70 3.93 6.04
CA LYS A 86 16.04 3.71 6.58
C LYS A 86 16.77 2.65 5.75
N LYS A 87 17.67 3.12 4.90
CA LYS A 87 18.58 2.31 4.08
C LYS A 87 19.80 1.87 4.88
#